data_AF-A0A2E2VPN8-F1
#
_entry.id   AF-A0A2E2VPN8-F1
#
_cell.length_a   1.000
_cell.length_b   1.000
_cell.length_c   1.000
_cell.angle_alpha   90.00
_cell.angle_beta   90.00
_cell.angle_gamma   90.00
#
_symmetry.space_group_name_H-M   'P 1'
#
loop_
_entity.id
_entity.type
_entity.pdbx_description
1 polymer ?
#
loop_
_entity_poly.entity_id
_entity_poly.type
_entity_poly.pdbx_seq_one_letter_code
_entity_poly.pdbx_strand_id
1 'polypeptide(L)'
;IQTALMQSYRQLSHRIKRMNVSRLINKQDLDLLGRKLLICFEHKQAGKIELINQGIAPDISEEILSFHQVMVNETLQWVQFAGHVPASAVASGPRIHKDRSLFKSVTWAYFNGILTETTQVSLPSQFGTLQKQLRSYAHTLQDMVQIPLPAPSPEALRASGVPEKLLLFINLGEDKMESFAQRGMHLVSERSDPLSYGSRGLNLIECIDLILINSWKEVFATHYRGSEAVLDSLMYILRKIGSRTPQKPLVHVVCSGISRAESIARRVQKLLNQVLDLLFSGTNSMYLLEINQQYRMIDVDLNGSHIISGRNAQEVLSLLSQPRRRFVPLVFDPHVHSLKILSSIYEKNKQGQVQLFLRVIERQFAEIYVIDELGGLFYEQQPFHTKEGLVNQYRLFFKSVMFRQQASEVDALLDEPELYEVQVGRGNESRILRYRHPSLGAENLFHQVAAVGQYDPFFQVQFDVYCDQEEFTYLDLGEEVFSEAARFIVGRRRHHEDYPAYITDLDLSAIECHDGTGALPTSQYLRYKKQLDEKLNRRLRSIK
;
A
#
# COMPACT_ATOMS: atom_id res chain seq x y z
N ILE A 1 42.20 -10.11 -16.02
CA ILE A 1 42.35 -10.67 -14.65
C ILE A 1 40.99 -11.06 -14.06
N GLN A 2 40.01 -10.14 -13.97
CA GLN A 2 38.68 -10.39 -13.40
C GLN A 2 37.94 -11.60 -14.01
N THR A 3 37.84 -11.65 -15.34
CA THR A 3 37.20 -12.77 -16.06
C THR A 3 37.90 -14.10 -15.78
N ALA A 4 39.23 -14.07 -15.67
CA ALA A 4 40.04 -15.26 -15.37
C ALA A 4 39.80 -15.76 -13.94
N LEU A 5 39.71 -14.87 -12.94
CA LEU A 5 39.40 -15.24 -11.55
C LEU A 5 37.99 -15.86 -11.42
N MET A 6 36.98 -15.26 -12.06
CA MET A 6 35.62 -15.81 -12.08
C MET A 6 35.54 -17.14 -12.84
N GLN A 7 36.29 -17.31 -13.93
CA GLN A 7 36.39 -18.59 -14.65
C GLN A 7 37.11 -19.66 -13.82
N SER A 8 38.24 -19.34 -13.18
CA SER A 8 38.96 -20.24 -12.29
C SER A 8 38.09 -20.69 -11.12
N TYR A 9 37.32 -19.79 -10.51
CA TYR A 9 36.35 -20.15 -9.47
C TYR A 9 35.26 -21.10 -10.00
N ARG A 10 34.67 -20.82 -11.16
CA ARG A 10 33.66 -21.71 -11.77
C ARG A 10 34.23 -23.10 -12.07
N GLN A 11 35.46 -23.18 -12.59
CA GLN A 11 36.14 -24.43 -12.86
C GLN A 11 36.44 -25.20 -11.57
N LEU A 12 36.90 -24.51 -10.53
CA LEU A 12 37.15 -25.09 -9.20
C LEU A 12 35.86 -25.63 -8.57
N SER A 13 34.80 -24.82 -8.53
CA SER A 13 33.48 -25.22 -8.02
C SER A 13 32.91 -26.43 -8.76
N HIS A 14 33.03 -26.45 -10.10
CA HIS A 14 32.57 -27.55 -10.92
C HIS A 14 33.40 -28.84 -10.73
N ARG A 15 34.73 -28.74 -10.59
CA ARG A 15 35.60 -29.89 -10.29
C ARG A 15 35.31 -30.48 -8.90
N ILE A 16 35.09 -29.65 -7.89
CA ILE A 16 34.79 -30.09 -6.53
C ILE A 16 33.44 -30.82 -6.47
N LYS A 17 32.42 -30.31 -7.18
CA LYS A 17 31.12 -31.00 -7.34
C LYS A 17 31.25 -32.36 -8.05
N ARG A 18 32.14 -32.49 -9.04
CA ARG A 18 32.34 -33.74 -9.80
C ARG A 18 33.14 -34.79 -9.04
N MET A 19 34.16 -34.40 -8.28
CA MET A 19 35.10 -35.35 -7.68
C MET A 19 34.69 -35.85 -6.29
N ASN A 20 33.58 -35.38 -5.70
CA ASN A 20 33.16 -35.71 -4.33
C ASN A 20 34.29 -35.55 -3.28
N VAL A 21 35.23 -34.64 -3.53
CA VAL A 21 36.35 -34.33 -2.62
C VAL A 21 35.81 -33.43 -1.50
N SER A 22 34.98 -34.01 -0.64
CA SER A 22 34.38 -33.35 0.52
C SER A 22 35.37 -33.19 1.68
N ARG A 23 36.56 -33.80 1.61
CA ARG A 23 37.54 -33.83 2.71
C ARG A 23 38.61 -32.73 2.69
N LEU A 24 38.80 -31.98 1.60
CA LEU A 24 39.89 -31.00 1.48
C LEU A 24 39.46 -29.53 1.35
N ILE A 25 38.23 -29.25 0.90
CA ILE A 25 37.71 -27.89 0.76
C ILE A 25 36.28 -27.85 1.30
N ASN A 26 36.08 -27.09 2.38
CA ASN A 26 34.76 -26.91 2.98
C ASN A 26 33.84 -26.16 1.99
N LYS A 27 32.64 -26.69 1.76
CA LYS A 27 31.63 -26.08 0.88
C LYS A 27 31.33 -24.63 1.29
N GLN A 28 31.36 -24.34 2.59
CA GLN A 28 31.13 -22.99 3.12
C GLN A 28 32.22 -22.00 2.69
N ASP A 29 33.48 -22.43 2.59
CA ASP A 29 34.60 -21.57 2.17
C ASP A 29 34.53 -21.25 0.67
N LEU A 30 34.06 -22.20 -0.15
CA LEU A 30 33.80 -21.97 -1.57
C LEU A 30 32.62 -21.02 -1.79
N ASP A 31 31.56 -21.13 -1.00
CA ASP A 31 30.41 -20.23 -1.10
C ASP A 31 30.83 -18.80 -0.67
N LEU A 32 31.65 -18.68 0.37
CA LEU A 32 32.20 -17.40 0.83
C LEU A 32 33.14 -16.79 -0.21
N LEU A 33 34.04 -17.57 -0.81
CA LEU A 33 34.89 -17.11 -1.91
C LEU A 33 34.05 -16.68 -3.12
N GLY A 34 33.03 -17.45 -3.48
CA GLY A 34 32.09 -17.11 -4.55
C GLY A 34 31.40 -15.78 -4.32
N ARG A 35 30.88 -15.55 -3.11
CA ARG A 35 30.23 -14.28 -2.75
C ARG A 35 31.19 -13.11 -2.78
N LYS A 36 32.43 -13.27 -2.29
CA LYS A 36 33.48 -12.24 -2.41
C LYS A 36 33.75 -11.87 -3.88
N LEU A 37 33.86 -12.87 -4.76
CA LEU A 37 34.06 -12.64 -6.19
C LEU A 37 32.85 -11.97 -6.86
N LEU A 38 31.62 -12.32 -6.47
CA LEU A 38 30.41 -11.66 -6.98
C LEU A 38 30.34 -10.19 -6.53
N ILE A 39 30.63 -9.91 -5.26
CA ILE A 39 30.70 -8.54 -4.73
C ILE A 39 31.69 -7.72 -5.55
N CYS A 40 32.91 -8.24 -5.74
CA CYS A 40 34.00 -7.54 -6.44
C CYS A 40 33.83 -7.43 -7.96
N PHE A 41 33.19 -8.40 -8.64
CA PHE A 41 33.30 -8.55 -10.10
C PHE A 41 31.97 -8.83 -10.83
N GLU A 42 30.83 -8.94 -10.14
CA GLU A 42 29.55 -9.10 -10.82
C GLU A 42 28.95 -7.76 -11.23
N HIS A 43 29.15 -7.42 -12.50
CA HIS A 43 28.68 -6.19 -13.16
C HIS A 43 27.22 -6.24 -13.65
N LYS A 44 26.56 -7.41 -13.56
CA LYS A 44 25.27 -7.67 -14.23
C LYS A 44 24.03 -7.28 -13.44
N GLN A 45 24.19 -6.62 -12.30
CA GLN A 45 23.07 -6.21 -11.46
C GLN A 45 22.70 -4.75 -11.74
N ALA A 46 21.47 -4.52 -12.22
CA ALA A 46 21.01 -3.18 -12.54
C ALA A 46 21.11 -2.23 -11.33
N GLY A 47 21.77 -1.10 -11.53
CA GLY A 47 21.95 -0.07 -10.51
C GLY A 47 23.08 -0.33 -9.52
N LYS A 48 23.78 -1.47 -9.55
CA LYS A 48 24.96 -1.69 -8.70
C LYS A 48 26.08 -0.72 -9.09
N ILE A 49 26.67 -0.06 -8.10
CA ILE A 49 27.84 0.80 -8.27
C ILE A 49 29.09 -0.09 -8.34
N GLU A 50 29.86 0.07 -9.41
CA GLU A 50 31.10 -0.68 -9.62
C GLU A 50 32.26 -0.02 -8.89
N LEU A 51 32.91 -0.78 -7.99
CA LEU A 51 34.10 -0.33 -7.25
C LEU A 51 35.36 -0.68 -8.05
N ILE A 52 36.01 0.35 -8.60
CA ILE A 52 37.21 0.25 -9.44
C ILE A 52 38.49 0.21 -8.59
N ASN A 53 38.55 0.94 -7.48
CA ASN A 53 39.72 0.95 -6.60
C ASN A 53 39.47 0.09 -5.37
N GLN A 54 39.85 -1.19 -5.46
CA GLN A 54 39.77 -2.16 -4.36
C GLN A 54 41.06 -2.16 -3.52
N GLY A 55 41.61 -0.97 -3.25
CA GLY A 55 42.87 -0.80 -2.50
C GLY A 55 44.14 -1.02 -3.32
N ILE A 56 44.09 -0.83 -4.64
CA ILE A 56 45.25 -0.99 -5.53
C ILE A 56 46.10 0.29 -5.52
N ALA A 57 45.44 1.43 -5.68
CA ALA A 57 46.09 2.74 -5.66
C ALA A 57 45.81 3.44 -4.32
N PRO A 58 46.83 4.09 -3.71
CA PRO A 58 46.69 4.72 -2.40
C PRO A 58 45.75 5.93 -2.42
N ASP A 59 45.76 6.68 -3.53
CA ASP A 59 44.88 7.82 -3.77
C ASP A 59 44.55 7.90 -5.26
N ILE A 60 43.27 8.04 -5.56
CA ILE A 60 42.76 8.30 -6.92
C ILE A 60 41.79 9.50 -6.92
N SER A 61 41.86 10.32 -5.87
CA SER A 61 41.07 11.52 -5.75
C SER A 61 41.50 12.54 -6.79
N GLU A 62 40.52 13.29 -7.27
CA GLU A 62 40.73 14.33 -8.25
C GLU A 62 40.46 15.69 -7.60
N GLU A 63 41.33 16.68 -7.84
CA GLU A 63 41.12 18.04 -7.33
C GLU A 63 39.87 18.68 -7.97
N ILE A 64 39.64 18.42 -9.26
CA ILE A 64 38.50 18.92 -10.01
C ILE A 64 37.88 17.75 -10.77
N LEU A 65 36.56 17.59 -10.62
CA LEU A 65 35.75 16.68 -11.43
C LEU A 65 34.76 17.48 -12.26
N SER A 66 34.87 17.37 -13.58
CA SER A 66 33.95 18.02 -14.51
C SER A 66 32.93 17.05 -15.09
N PHE A 67 31.67 17.48 -15.09
CA PHE A 67 30.53 16.71 -15.61
C PHE A 67 29.90 17.43 -16.79
N HIS A 68 29.80 16.75 -17.93
CA HIS A 68 29.20 17.31 -19.14
C HIS A 68 28.06 16.43 -19.63
N GLN A 69 27.00 17.07 -20.12
CA GLN A 69 25.92 16.36 -20.80
C GLN A 69 26.24 16.29 -22.29
N VAL A 70 26.22 15.08 -22.85
CA VAL A 70 26.44 14.82 -24.27
C VAL A 70 25.30 13.99 -24.84
N MET A 71 24.95 14.25 -26.09
CA MET A 71 23.98 13.44 -26.82
C MET A 71 24.74 12.37 -27.63
N VAL A 72 24.41 11.10 -27.40
CA VAL A 72 24.98 9.98 -28.15
C VAL A 72 23.86 9.04 -28.51
N ASN A 73 23.73 8.72 -29.81
CA ASN A 73 22.66 7.88 -30.35
C ASN A 73 21.27 8.34 -29.86
N GLU A 74 20.98 9.63 -30.03
CA GLU A 74 19.71 10.28 -29.63
C GLU A 74 19.38 10.21 -28.13
N THR A 75 20.32 9.73 -27.31
CA THR A 75 20.15 9.62 -25.86
C THR A 75 21.07 10.61 -25.16
N LEU A 76 20.51 11.39 -24.23
CA LEU A 76 21.28 12.25 -23.34
C LEU A 76 21.99 11.40 -22.29
N GLN A 77 23.29 11.61 -22.11
CA GLN A 77 24.10 10.99 -21.06
C GLN A 77 25.04 12.01 -20.43
N TRP A 78 25.40 11.77 -19.18
CA TRP A 78 26.43 12.49 -18.45
C TRP A 78 27.75 11.77 -18.60
N VAL A 79 28.80 12.52 -18.94
CA VAL A 79 30.18 12.06 -18.99
C VAL A 79 31.00 12.82 -17.96
N GLN A 80 31.90 12.09 -17.32
CA GLN A 80 32.75 12.60 -16.26
C GLN A 80 34.20 12.62 -16.73
N PHE A 81 34.94 13.67 -16.35
CA PHE A 81 36.36 13.84 -16.64
C PHE A 81 37.13 14.19 -15.37
N ALA A 82 38.39 13.76 -15.33
CA ALA A 82 39.40 14.25 -14.41
C ALA A 82 39.86 15.65 -14.86
N GLY A 83 39.90 16.60 -13.93
CA GLY A 83 40.23 17.99 -14.20
C GLY A 83 39.09 18.80 -14.83
N HIS A 84 39.39 20.05 -15.16
CA HIS A 84 38.48 20.94 -15.86
C HIS A 84 38.57 20.74 -17.39
N VAL A 85 37.48 20.27 -18.01
CA VAL A 85 37.41 20.12 -19.47
C VAL A 85 36.50 21.20 -20.07
N PRO A 86 37.00 22.04 -21.00
CA PRO A 86 36.14 23.02 -21.69
C PRO A 86 35.20 22.32 -22.67
N ALA A 87 34.05 22.93 -22.95
CA ALA A 87 33.00 22.35 -23.82
C ALA A 87 33.52 21.90 -25.20
N SER A 88 34.51 22.61 -25.77
CA SER A 88 35.14 22.29 -27.05
C SER A 88 35.95 20.99 -27.05
N ALA A 89 36.46 20.56 -25.89
CA ALA A 89 37.32 19.39 -25.74
C ALA A 89 36.57 18.13 -25.26
N VAL A 90 35.28 18.23 -24.95
CA VAL A 90 34.45 17.12 -24.42
C VAL A 90 34.40 15.92 -25.38
N ALA A 91 34.44 16.16 -26.69
CA ALA A 91 34.38 15.10 -27.69
C ALA A 91 35.61 14.17 -27.64
N SER A 92 36.81 14.74 -27.47
CA SER A 92 38.11 14.05 -27.54
C SER A 92 38.76 13.77 -26.18
N GLY A 93 38.24 14.34 -25.09
CA GLY A 93 38.82 14.18 -23.75
C GLY A 93 38.73 12.75 -23.20
N PRO A 94 39.68 12.34 -22.33
CA PRO A 94 39.67 11.03 -21.69
C PRO A 94 38.55 10.96 -20.64
N ARG A 95 37.49 10.21 -20.94
CA ARG A 95 36.34 10.04 -20.05
C ARG A 95 36.66 9.02 -18.97
N ILE A 96 36.41 9.37 -17.71
CA ILE A 96 36.60 8.46 -16.58
C ILE A 96 35.36 7.63 -16.27
N HIS A 97 34.16 8.19 -16.51
CA HIS A 97 32.89 7.51 -16.29
C HIS A 97 31.77 8.10 -17.16
N LYS A 98 30.68 7.35 -17.35
CA LYS A 98 29.46 7.81 -18.02
C LYS A 98 28.22 7.13 -17.44
N ASP A 99 27.14 7.90 -17.29
CA ASP A 99 25.84 7.38 -16.87
C ASP A 99 24.71 8.23 -17.47
N ARG A 100 23.48 7.72 -17.51
CA ARG A 100 22.30 8.51 -17.88
C ARG A 100 21.88 9.48 -16.78
N SER A 101 22.18 9.15 -15.53
CA SER A 101 21.88 9.95 -14.35
C SER A 101 23.13 10.61 -13.80
N LEU A 102 23.10 11.93 -13.68
CA LEU A 102 24.15 12.72 -13.05
C LEU A 102 24.34 12.33 -11.59
N PHE A 103 23.24 12.12 -10.86
CA PHE A 103 23.26 11.61 -9.49
C PHE A 103 24.11 10.34 -9.40
N LYS A 104 23.81 9.33 -10.23
CA LYS A 104 24.56 8.06 -10.22
C LYS A 104 26.04 8.25 -10.52
N SER A 105 26.39 9.16 -11.45
CA SER A 105 27.79 9.44 -11.76
C SER A 105 28.52 10.06 -10.57
N VAL A 106 27.88 10.98 -9.84
CA VAL A 106 28.46 11.57 -8.62
C VAL A 106 28.53 10.54 -7.49
N THR A 107 27.48 9.72 -7.31
CA THR A 107 27.50 8.59 -6.35
C THR A 107 28.66 7.65 -6.64
N TRP A 108 28.84 7.27 -7.91
CA TRP A 108 29.92 6.41 -8.36
C TRP A 108 31.29 7.01 -8.06
N ALA A 109 31.49 8.30 -8.35
CA ALA A 109 32.75 9.00 -8.07
C ALA A 109 33.07 9.00 -6.56
N TYR A 110 32.05 9.22 -5.72
CA TYR A 110 32.22 9.19 -4.26
C TYR A 110 32.63 7.81 -3.75
N PHE A 111 31.86 6.76 -4.05
CA PHE A 111 32.15 5.40 -3.54
C PHE A 111 33.47 4.82 -4.07
N ASN A 112 34.01 5.36 -5.16
CA ASN A 112 35.33 5.01 -5.67
C ASN A 112 36.48 5.83 -5.07
N GLY A 113 36.21 6.83 -4.23
CA GLY A 113 37.23 7.71 -3.65
C GLY A 113 37.82 8.73 -4.64
N ILE A 114 37.18 8.90 -5.81
CA ILE A 114 37.57 9.91 -6.81
C ILE A 114 37.08 11.30 -6.37
N LEU A 115 35.89 11.33 -5.77
CA LEU A 115 35.30 12.52 -5.16
C LEU A 115 35.51 12.48 -3.65
N THR A 116 36.24 13.47 -3.13
CA THR A 116 36.50 13.68 -1.70
C THR A 116 35.94 15.04 -1.24
N GLU A 117 36.15 15.42 0.02
CA GLU A 117 35.73 16.71 0.58
C GLU A 117 36.44 17.90 -0.11
N THR A 118 37.65 17.68 -0.65
CA THR A 118 38.43 18.72 -1.33
C THR A 118 38.16 18.79 -2.83
N THR A 119 37.50 17.78 -3.41
CA THR A 119 37.20 17.72 -4.84
C THR A 119 36.17 18.79 -5.25
N GLN A 120 36.55 19.64 -6.19
CA GLN A 120 35.65 20.62 -6.76
C GLN A 120 34.83 20.01 -7.90
N VAL A 121 33.51 19.97 -7.70
CA VAL A 121 32.55 19.57 -8.75
C VAL A 121 32.27 20.76 -9.67
N SER A 122 32.54 20.57 -10.97
CA SER A 122 32.34 21.54 -12.04
C SER A 122 31.27 21.07 -13.03
N LEU A 123 30.33 21.96 -13.35
CA LEU A 123 29.33 21.77 -14.40
C LEU A 123 29.37 22.97 -15.35
N PRO A 124 28.92 22.81 -16.61
CA PRO A 124 28.69 23.94 -17.50
C PRO A 124 27.79 25.00 -16.87
N SER A 125 28.03 26.27 -17.17
CA SER A 125 27.38 27.44 -16.54
C SER A 125 25.85 27.40 -16.61
N GLN A 126 25.27 26.80 -17.66
CA GLN A 126 23.83 26.58 -17.81
C GLN A 126 23.21 25.71 -16.70
N PHE A 127 24.01 25.00 -15.90
CA PHE A 127 23.59 24.15 -14.79
C PHE A 127 23.96 24.72 -13.41
N GLY A 128 24.10 26.04 -13.28
CA GLY A 128 24.58 26.68 -12.03
C GLY A 128 23.78 26.34 -10.76
N THR A 129 22.44 26.26 -10.83
CA THR A 129 21.59 25.86 -9.69
C THR A 129 21.83 24.40 -9.30
N LEU A 130 21.87 23.51 -10.31
CA LEU A 130 22.14 22.09 -10.13
C LEU A 130 23.54 21.85 -9.54
N GLN A 131 24.54 22.65 -9.90
CA GLN A 131 25.88 22.55 -9.31
C GLN A 131 25.88 22.79 -7.80
N LYS A 132 25.11 23.77 -7.30
CA LYS A 132 24.97 24.00 -5.85
C LYS A 132 24.29 22.82 -5.16
N GLN A 133 23.21 22.31 -5.75
CA GLN A 133 22.51 21.15 -5.22
C GLN A 133 23.39 19.89 -5.20
N LEU A 134 24.20 19.67 -6.23
CA LEU A 134 25.15 18.56 -6.28
C LEU A 134 26.25 18.66 -5.24
N ARG A 135 26.77 19.87 -4.95
CA ARG A 135 27.72 20.06 -3.86
C ARG A 135 27.10 19.72 -2.51
N SER A 136 25.87 20.17 -2.27
CA SER A 136 25.11 19.79 -1.08
C SER A 136 24.91 18.27 -1.01
N TYR A 137 24.55 17.64 -2.13
CA TYR A 137 24.39 16.19 -2.22
C TYR A 137 25.69 15.44 -1.87
N ALA A 138 26.82 15.84 -2.47
CA ALA A 138 28.12 15.23 -2.20
C ALA A 138 28.52 15.36 -0.73
N HIS A 139 28.32 16.53 -0.13
CA HIS A 139 28.61 16.76 1.28
C HIS A 139 27.71 15.92 2.19
N THR A 140 26.41 15.88 1.92
CA THR A 140 25.48 15.02 2.67
C THR A 140 25.82 13.53 2.54
N LEU A 141 26.29 13.10 1.37
CA LEU A 141 26.72 11.72 1.16
C LEU A 141 27.98 11.38 1.99
N GLN A 142 28.93 12.33 2.09
CA GLN A 142 30.12 12.24 2.95
C GLN A 142 29.74 12.11 4.43
N ASP A 143 28.83 12.95 4.89
CA ASP A 143 28.35 12.92 6.28
C ASP A 143 27.65 11.59 6.62
N MET A 144 26.85 11.07 5.70
CA MET A 144 26.01 9.90 5.95
C MET A 144 26.74 8.56 5.79
N VAL A 145 27.80 8.52 4.97
CA VAL A 145 28.50 7.28 4.61
C VAL A 145 29.99 7.54 4.51
N GLN A 146 30.75 7.01 5.46
CA GLN A 146 32.20 7.05 5.43
C GLN A 146 32.75 6.00 4.46
N ILE A 147 33.75 6.37 3.67
CA ILE A 147 34.49 5.49 2.75
C ILE A 147 35.97 5.37 3.17
N PRO A 148 36.66 4.25 2.88
CA PRO A 148 36.13 3.04 2.25
C PRO A 148 35.11 2.33 3.14
N LEU A 149 34.12 1.68 2.53
CA LEU A 149 33.17 0.87 3.28
C LEU A 149 33.93 -0.26 4.01
N PRO A 150 33.57 -0.59 5.27
CA PRO A 150 34.22 -1.68 5.98
C PRO A 150 34.00 -3.00 5.25
N ALA A 151 34.96 -3.93 5.36
CA ALA A 151 34.79 -5.25 4.78
C ALA A 151 33.54 -5.96 5.37
N PRO A 152 32.75 -6.69 4.56
CA PRO A 152 31.62 -7.46 5.07
C PRO A 152 32.07 -8.49 6.11
N SER A 153 31.30 -8.66 7.19
CA SER A 153 31.61 -9.69 8.19
C SER A 153 31.48 -11.10 7.59
N PRO A 154 32.24 -12.09 8.07
CA PRO A 154 32.08 -13.48 7.65
C PRO A 154 30.65 -13.98 7.82
N GLU A 155 29.96 -13.55 8.87
CA GLU A 155 28.56 -13.90 9.16
C GLU A 155 27.62 -13.32 8.10
N ALA A 156 27.78 -12.04 7.73
CA ALA A 156 27.00 -11.42 6.67
C ALA A 156 27.24 -12.10 5.31
N LEU A 157 28.49 -12.47 5.02
CA LEU A 157 28.84 -13.24 3.83
C LEU A 157 28.31 -14.67 3.85
N ARG A 158 28.00 -15.26 5.01
CA ARG A 158 27.32 -16.57 5.11
C ARG A 158 25.80 -16.44 4.96
N ALA A 159 25.22 -15.29 5.26
CA ALA A 159 23.81 -14.97 5.03
C ALA A 159 23.54 -14.45 3.59
N SER A 160 22.26 -14.30 3.23
CA SER A 160 21.87 -13.58 2.01
C SER A 160 22.12 -12.09 2.18
N GLY A 161 22.47 -11.38 1.10
CA GLY A 161 22.64 -9.92 1.14
C GLY A 161 21.30 -9.24 1.44
N VAL A 162 21.23 -8.49 2.54
CA VAL A 162 20.00 -7.81 2.99
C VAL A 162 20.24 -6.31 3.08
N PRO A 163 19.24 -5.44 2.77
CA PRO A 163 19.40 -4.00 2.90
C PRO A 163 19.73 -3.59 4.35
N GLU A 164 20.74 -2.75 4.54
CA GLU A 164 21.12 -2.21 5.86
C GLU A 164 20.87 -0.70 5.96
N LYS A 165 21.14 0.05 4.88
CA LYS A 165 21.00 1.50 4.83
C LYS A 165 20.35 1.94 3.52
N LEU A 166 19.34 2.80 3.63
CA LEU A 166 18.60 3.42 2.54
C LEU A 166 18.77 4.94 2.65
N LEU A 167 19.32 5.56 1.60
CA LEU A 167 19.46 7.02 1.51
C LEU A 167 18.63 7.49 0.32
N LEU A 168 17.66 8.36 0.57
CA LEU A 168 16.80 8.92 -0.46
C LEU A 168 17.07 10.41 -0.61
N PHE A 169 17.39 10.82 -1.82
CA PHE A 169 17.54 12.22 -2.22
C PHE A 169 16.36 12.59 -3.10
N ILE A 170 15.56 13.54 -2.64
CA ILE A 170 14.32 13.96 -3.29
C ILE A 170 14.57 15.25 -4.05
N ASN A 171 14.02 15.34 -5.26
CA ASN A 171 13.96 16.58 -6.05
C ASN A 171 15.35 17.18 -6.33
N LEU A 172 16.35 16.32 -6.56
CA LEU A 172 17.69 16.77 -6.97
C LEU A 172 17.62 17.28 -8.42
N GLY A 173 17.91 18.57 -8.63
CA GLY A 173 17.84 19.20 -9.95
C GLY A 173 16.45 19.59 -10.43
N GLU A 174 15.41 19.37 -9.63
CA GLU A 174 14.00 19.57 -10.02
C GLU A 174 13.25 20.26 -8.86
N ASP A 175 12.56 21.38 -9.11
CA ASP A 175 11.67 21.99 -8.10
C ASP A 175 10.36 22.46 -8.72
N LYS A 176 9.27 21.74 -8.42
CA LYS A 176 7.90 22.08 -8.84
C LYS A 176 7.50 23.48 -8.40
N MET A 177 7.82 23.88 -7.18
CA MET A 177 7.38 25.17 -6.64
C MET A 177 8.06 26.32 -7.35
N GLU A 178 9.32 26.17 -7.74
CA GLU A 178 10.01 27.13 -8.58
C GLU A 178 9.33 27.24 -9.96
N SER A 179 8.97 26.10 -10.58
CA SER A 179 8.25 26.10 -11.86
C SER A 179 6.87 26.76 -11.78
N PHE A 180 6.17 26.63 -10.64
CA PHE A 180 4.89 27.29 -10.40
C PHE A 180 5.06 28.80 -10.19
N ALA A 181 6.05 29.20 -9.39
CA ALA A 181 6.38 30.61 -9.15
C ALA A 181 6.76 31.33 -10.45
N GLN A 182 7.58 30.71 -11.31
CA GLN A 182 7.94 31.24 -12.63
C GLN A 182 6.72 31.41 -13.55
N ARG A 183 5.66 30.60 -13.35
CA ARG A 183 4.38 30.70 -14.08
C ARG A 183 3.36 31.63 -13.39
N GLY A 184 3.77 32.39 -12.38
CA GLY A 184 2.90 33.32 -11.64
C GLY A 184 1.83 32.64 -10.78
N MET A 185 1.97 31.34 -10.50
CA MET A 185 1.01 30.60 -9.68
C MET A 185 1.45 30.60 -8.21
N HIS A 186 0.73 31.35 -7.37
CA HIS A 186 0.86 31.30 -5.92
C HIS A 186 -0.19 30.34 -5.33
N LEU A 187 0.24 29.14 -4.94
CA LEU A 187 -0.62 28.15 -4.31
C LEU A 187 -0.85 28.52 -2.83
N VAL A 188 -1.99 29.15 -2.54
CA VAL A 188 -2.47 29.40 -1.17
C VAL A 188 -3.51 28.34 -0.82
N SER A 189 -3.23 27.53 0.20
CA SER A 189 -4.13 26.44 0.62
C SER A 189 -3.79 25.98 2.04
N GLU A 190 -4.81 25.57 2.79
CA GLU A 190 -4.67 24.94 4.10
C GLU A 190 -4.11 23.51 4.00
N ARG A 191 -4.33 22.82 2.86
CA ARG A 191 -3.76 21.49 2.58
C ARG A 191 -2.26 21.60 2.32
N SER A 192 -1.46 21.16 3.29
CA SER A 192 0.00 21.31 3.32
C SER A 192 0.79 20.01 3.14
N ASP A 193 0.11 18.86 2.98
CA ASP A 193 0.78 17.56 2.77
C ASP A 193 1.55 17.55 1.44
N PRO A 194 2.87 17.29 1.42
CA PRO A 194 3.67 17.24 0.20
C PRO A 194 3.21 16.25 -0.88
N LEU A 195 2.53 15.16 -0.51
CA LEU A 195 2.04 14.16 -1.47
C LEU A 195 0.71 14.54 -2.13
N SER A 196 -0.02 15.48 -1.51
CA SER A 196 -1.30 16.00 -1.99
C SER A 196 -1.43 17.48 -1.61
N TYR A 197 -0.54 18.31 -2.15
CA TYR A 197 -0.37 19.71 -1.77
C TYR A 197 -1.36 20.65 -2.47
N GLY A 198 -1.91 21.59 -1.72
CA GLY A 198 -2.80 22.60 -2.28
C GLY A 198 -4.22 22.11 -2.55
N SER A 199 -5.09 23.00 -3.03
CA SER A 199 -6.47 22.67 -3.42
C SER A 199 -6.53 21.68 -4.59
N ARG A 200 -5.49 21.67 -5.42
CA ARG A 200 -5.31 20.71 -6.52
C ARG A 200 -4.63 19.41 -6.10
N GLY A 201 -4.35 19.21 -4.80
CA GLY A 201 -3.77 17.98 -4.27
C GLY A 201 -2.53 17.50 -5.02
N LEU A 202 -1.62 18.41 -5.37
CA LEU A 202 -0.45 18.14 -6.21
C LEU A 202 0.63 17.34 -5.46
N ASN A 203 1.19 16.32 -6.09
CA ASN A 203 2.40 15.68 -5.57
C ASN A 203 3.63 16.59 -5.82
N LEU A 204 4.27 17.07 -4.74
CA LEU A 204 5.48 17.92 -4.82
C LEU A 204 6.77 17.13 -5.09
N ILE A 205 6.74 15.80 -5.00
CA ILE A 205 7.88 14.95 -5.32
C ILE A 205 7.88 14.66 -6.83
N GLU A 206 8.97 15.04 -7.50
CA GLU A 206 9.21 14.82 -8.93
C GLU A 206 10.17 13.68 -9.20
N CYS A 207 11.21 13.57 -8.38
CA CYS A 207 12.19 12.51 -8.51
C CYS A 207 12.69 12.04 -7.14
N ILE A 208 13.10 10.77 -7.12
CA ILE A 208 13.73 10.13 -5.98
C ILE A 208 14.97 9.40 -6.48
N ASP A 209 16.10 9.80 -5.94
CA ASP A 209 17.39 9.17 -6.11
C ASP A 209 17.68 8.32 -4.86
N LEU A 210 17.67 7.00 -5.01
CA LEU A 210 17.83 6.04 -3.92
C LEU A 210 19.21 5.37 -3.96
N ILE A 211 19.94 5.45 -2.86
CA ILE A 211 21.12 4.65 -2.56
C ILE A 211 20.73 3.55 -1.56
N LEU A 212 21.01 2.31 -1.90
CA LEU A 212 20.84 1.15 -1.01
C LEU A 212 22.21 0.52 -0.76
N ILE A 213 22.57 0.39 0.51
CA ILE A 213 23.77 -0.34 0.96
C ILE A 213 23.31 -1.60 1.68
N ASN A 214 23.79 -2.77 1.25
CA ASN A 214 23.41 -4.06 1.84
C ASN A 214 24.48 -4.58 2.82
N SER A 215 24.19 -5.70 3.47
CA SER A 215 25.09 -6.37 4.43
C SER A 215 26.38 -6.92 3.81
N TRP A 216 26.40 -7.10 2.49
CA TRP A 216 27.61 -7.42 1.72
C TRP A 216 28.39 -6.17 1.30
N LYS A 217 27.96 -4.99 1.76
CA LYS A 217 28.54 -3.67 1.47
C LYS A 217 28.56 -3.36 -0.03
N GLU A 218 27.65 -3.99 -0.77
CA GLU A 218 27.33 -3.59 -2.13
C GLU A 218 26.46 -2.34 -2.09
N VAL A 219 26.71 -1.44 -3.03
CA VAL A 219 26.01 -0.17 -3.17
C VAL A 219 25.18 -0.21 -4.44
N PHE A 220 23.92 0.16 -4.34
CA PHE A 220 23.01 0.27 -5.47
C PHE A 220 22.47 1.70 -5.55
N ALA A 221 22.52 2.30 -6.73
CA ALA A 221 21.98 3.62 -7.03
C ALA A 221 20.87 3.52 -8.10
N THR A 222 19.67 3.96 -7.75
CA THR A 222 18.48 3.94 -8.62
C THR A 222 17.83 5.32 -8.67
N HIS A 223 17.31 5.70 -9.83
CA HIS A 223 16.66 6.98 -10.06
C HIS A 223 15.22 6.73 -10.50
N TYR A 224 14.28 7.38 -9.82
CA TYR A 224 12.85 7.36 -10.12
C TYR A 224 12.39 8.77 -10.44
N ARG A 225 11.54 8.93 -11.46
CA ARG A 225 11.03 10.24 -11.90
C ARG A 225 9.56 10.14 -12.30
N GLY A 226 8.81 11.22 -12.08
CA GLY A 226 7.41 11.36 -12.47
C GLY A 226 6.44 11.11 -11.33
N SER A 227 5.16 11.05 -11.66
CA SER A 227 4.07 11.00 -10.67
C SER A 227 4.10 9.77 -9.75
N GLU A 228 4.61 8.64 -10.26
CA GLU A 228 4.70 7.38 -9.51
C GLU A 228 6.04 7.18 -8.79
N ALA A 229 6.96 8.14 -8.83
CA ALA A 229 8.32 7.98 -8.28
C ALA A 229 8.35 7.53 -6.81
N VAL A 230 7.43 8.06 -5.99
CA VAL A 230 7.26 7.67 -4.59
C VAL A 230 6.89 6.19 -4.46
N LEU A 231 5.91 5.74 -5.26
CA LEU A 231 5.43 4.36 -5.20
C LEU A 231 6.43 3.38 -5.81
N ASP A 232 7.04 3.70 -6.94
CA ASP A 232 8.04 2.86 -7.59
C ASP A 232 9.26 2.64 -6.69
N SER A 233 9.74 3.72 -6.05
CA SER A 233 10.85 3.62 -5.09
C SER A 233 10.47 2.80 -3.85
N LEU A 234 9.26 2.98 -3.31
CA LEU A 234 8.75 2.22 -2.18
C LEU A 234 8.65 0.73 -2.53
N MET A 235 8.05 0.40 -3.68
CA MET A 235 7.93 -0.99 -4.15
C MET A 235 9.28 -1.63 -4.43
N TYR A 236 10.25 -0.89 -4.95
CA TYR A 236 11.61 -1.37 -5.09
C TYR A 236 12.24 -1.70 -3.73
N ILE A 237 12.09 -0.81 -2.74
CA ILE A 237 12.57 -1.05 -1.38
C ILE A 237 11.92 -2.30 -0.77
N LEU A 238 10.58 -2.42 -0.86
CA LEU A 238 9.85 -3.58 -0.34
C LEU A 238 10.29 -4.88 -1.01
N ARG A 239 10.52 -4.89 -2.34
CA ARG A 239 11.04 -6.08 -3.04
C ARG A 239 12.46 -6.45 -2.64
N LYS A 240 13.28 -5.48 -2.21
CA LYS A 240 14.65 -5.73 -1.72
C LYS A 240 14.66 -6.21 -0.28
N ILE A 241 13.63 -5.89 0.50
CA ILE A 241 13.42 -6.38 1.87
C ILE A 241 12.60 -7.67 1.78
N GLY A 242 13.29 -8.81 1.72
CA GLY A 242 12.62 -10.11 1.74
C GLY A 242 12.35 -10.61 3.16
N SER A 243 11.62 -11.73 3.26
CA SER A 243 11.40 -12.47 4.52
C SER A 243 12.66 -12.88 5.29
N ARG A 244 13.84 -12.82 4.64
CA ARG A 244 15.15 -13.11 5.24
C ARG A 244 15.85 -11.89 5.83
N THR A 245 15.29 -10.70 5.69
CA THR A 245 15.85 -9.48 6.28
C THR A 245 15.52 -9.44 7.77
N PRO A 246 16.50 -9.59 8.68
CA PRO A 246 16.23 -9.80 10.10
C PRO A 246 15.84 -8.50 10.82
N GLN A 247 16.23 -7.35 10.28
CA GLN A 247 16.07 -6.05 10.93
C GLN A 247 15.70 -4.97 9.92
N LYS A 248 14.94 -3.98 10.39
CA LYS A 248 14.57 -2.81 9.60
C LYS A 248 15.82 -2.01 9.20
N PRO A 249 16.01 -1.68 7.92
CA PRO A 249 17.16 -0.88 7.49
C PRO A 249 17.07 0.55 8.03
N LEU A 250 18.24 1.17 8.22
CA LEU A 250 18.33 2.59 8.53
C LEU A 250 17.89 3.39 7.31
N VAL A 251 16.96 4.33 7.50
CA VAL A 251 16.42 5.16 6.42
C VAL A 251 16.73 6.62 6.69
N HIS A 252 17.39 7.27 5.74
CA HIS A 252 17.60 8.71 5.73
C HIS A 252 17.00 9.31 4.46
N VAL A 253 16.20 10.36 4.63
CA VAL A 253 15.58 11.08 3.54
C VAL A 253 16.03 12.54 3.57
N VAL A 254 16.49 13.03 2.44
CA VAL A 254 16.95 14.41 2.23
C VAL A 254 16.23 14.96 1.01
N CYS A 255 15.86 16.23 1.04
CA CYS A 255 15.29 16.92 -0.11
C CYS A 255 16.20 18.08 -0.49
N SER A 256 16.51 18.19 -1.79
CA SER A 256 17.38 19.23 -2.34
C SER A 256 16.60 20.37 -3.00
N GLY A 257 15.26 20.36 -2.92
CA GLY A 257 14.40 21.43 -3.38
C GLY A 257 14.66 22.75 -2.65
N ILE A 258 14.33 23.88 -3.28
CA ILE A 258 14.52 25.22 -2.73
C ILE A 258 13.38 25.52 -1.75
N SER A 259 12.16 25.09 -2.08
CA SER A 259 10.97 25.32 -1.24
C SER A 259 10.54 24.06 -0.51
N ARG A 260 10.15 24.19 0.76
CA ARG A 260 9.52 23.13 1.59
C ARG A 260 10.34 21.83 1.71
N ALA A 261 11.65 21.88 1.47
CA ALA A 261 12.53 20.71 1.46
C ALA A 261 12.40 19.85 2.73
N GLU A 262 12.45 20.47 3.91
CA GLU A 262 12.32 19.78 5.19
C GLU A 262 10.96 19.09 5.36
N SER A 263 9.87 19.75 4.92
CA SER A 263 8.52 19.19 4.97
C SER A 263 8.38 17.97 4.05
N ILE A 264 8.92 18.05 2.83
CA ILE A 264 8.95 16.94 1.87
C ILE A 264 9.75 15.76 2.44
N ALA A 265 10.98 16.01 2.91
CA ALA A 265 11.84 14.98 3.46
C ALA A 265 11.20 14.28 4.66
N ARG A 266 10.67 15.05 5.62
CA ARG A 266 9.96 14.52 6.80
C ARG A 266 8.74 13.70 6.41
N ARG A 267 7.98 14.12 5.41
CA ARG A 267 6.77 13.40 4.97
C ARG A 267 7.11 12.03 4.38
N VAL A 268 8.09 11.98 3.47
CA VAL A 268 8.53 10.73 2.84
C VAL A 268 9.22 9.81 3.85
N GLN A 269 10.02 10.35 4.77
CA GLN A 269 10.61 9.59 5.89
C GLN A 269 9.53 8.93 6.75
N LYS A 270 8.47 9.67 7.12
CA LYS A 270 7.36 9.12 7.91
C LYS A 270 6.62 8.03 7.15
N LEU A 271 6.33 8.24 5.87
CA LEU A 271 5.68 7.24 5.02
C LEU A 271 6.49 5.93 4.98
N LEU A 272 7.79 6.02 4.65
CA LEU A 272 8.68 4.86 4.60
C LEU A 272 8.76 4.16 5.95
N ASN A 273 8.93 4.92 7.04
CA ASN A 273 9.01 4.34 8.36
C ASN A 273 7.74 3.57 8.72
N GLN A 274 6.55 4.13 8.48
CA GLN A 274 5.27 3.48 8.74
C GLN A 274 5.11 2.19 7.94
N VAL A 275 5.36 2.21 6.62
CA VAL A 275 5.24 1.01 5.79
C VAL A 275 6.24 -0.06 6.21
N LEU A 276 7.47 0.33 6.55
CA LEU A 276 8.46 -0.60 7.08
C LEU A 276 8.06 -1.14 8.48
N ASP A 277 7.50 -0.32 9.36
CA ASP A 277 7.03 -0.78 10.66
C ASP A 277 5.92 -1.83 10.51
N LEU A 278 5.00 -1.64 9.55
CA LEU A 278 4.00 -2.64 9.20
C LEU A 278 4.64 -3.93 8.66
N LEU A 279 5.61 -3.82 7.74
CA LEU A 279 6.30 -4.97 7.17
C LEU A 279 7.05 -5.80 8.24
N PHE A 280 7.70 -5.12 9.19
CA PHE A 280 8.46 -5.77 10.26
C PHE A 280 7.62 -6.13 11.49
N SER A 281 6.33 -5.79 11.52
CA SER A 281 5.39 -6.25 12.56
C SER A 281 5.12 -7.76 12.50
N GLY A 282 5.41 -8.40 11.37
CA GLY A 282 5.18 -9.83 11.13
C GLY A 282 3.75 -10.17 10.69
N THR A 283 2.84 -9.19 10.65
CA THR A 283 1.45 -9.39 10.24
C THR A 283 1.21 -8.72 8.89
N ASN A 284 0.74 -9.50 7.92
CA ASN A 284 0.28 -8.97 6.63
C ASN A 284 -0.74 -7.86 6.86
N SER A 285 -0.52 -6.70 6.26
CA SER A 285 -1.35 -5.51 6.49
C SER A 285 -1.59 -4.77 5.18
N MET A 286 -2.76 -4.16 5.03
CA MET A 286 -3.03 -3.22 3.96
C MET A 286 -2.73 -1.80 4.44
N TYR A 287 -2.04 -1.01 3.64
CA TYR A 287 -1.79 0.41 3.92
C TYR A 287 -2.40 1.29 2.84
N LEU A 288 -3.33 2.17 3.23
CA LEU A 288 -4.03 3.07 2.32
C LEU A 288 -3.50 4.49 2.44
N LEU A 289 -3.04 5.07 1.32
CA LEU A 289 -2.56 6.45 1.24
C LEU A 289 -3.17 7.19 0.04
N GLU A 290 -3.12 8.53 0.10
CA GLU A 290 -3.56 9.40 -0.99
C GLU A 290 -2.35 10.15 -1.56
N ILE A 291 -2.10 9.98 -2.87
CA ILE A 291 -1.08 10.71 -3.62
C ILE A 291 -1.74 11.30 -4.85
N ASN A 292 -1.54 12.60 -5.09
CA ASN A 292 -2.04 13.27 -6.29
C ASN A 292 -3.56 13.10 -6.50
N GLN A 293 -4.36 13.21 -5.43
CA GLN A 293 -5.81 12.95 -5.39
C GLN A 293 -6.25 11.52 -5.76
N GLN A 294 -5.33 10.56 -5.79
CA GLN A 294 -5.65 9.17 -6.03
C GLN A 294 -5.31 8.34 -4.81
N TYR A 295 -6.14 7.33 -4.54
CA TYR A 295 -5.91 6.39 -3.46
C TYR A 295 -5.06 5.24 -3.94
N ARG A 296 -4.16 4.80 -3.07
CA ARG A 296 -3.25 3.69 -3.29
C ARG A 296 -3.36 2.81 -2.06
N MET A 297 -3.55 1.52 -2.28
CA MET A 297 -3.63 0.52 -1.23
C MET A 297 -2.49 -0.47 -1.45
N ILE A 298 -1.59 -0.55 -0.50
CA ILE A 298 -0.39 -1.38 -0.55
C ILE A 298 -0.65 -2.63 0.29
N ASP A 299 -0.55 -3.81 -0.31
CA ASP A 299 -0.43 -5.05 0.46
C ASP A 299 1.01 -5.16 0.97
N VAL A 300 1.17 -5.05 2.28
CA VAL A 300 2.46 -5.09 2.96
C VAL A 300 2.68 -6.51 3.45
N ASP A 301 3.47 -7.27 2.68
CA ASP A 301 3.79 -8.68 2.93
C ASP A 301 5.27 -8.93 2.62
N LEU A 302 5.97 -9.62 3.53
CA LEU A 302 7.36 -10.06 3.39
C LEU A 302 7.57 -11.05 2.23
N ASN A 303 6.50 -11.68 1.74
CA ASN A 303 6.52 -12.62 0.61
C ASN A 303 6.29 -11.93 -0.74
N GLY A 304 5.89 -10.65 -0.75
CA GLY A 304 5.70 -9.89 -1.98
C GLY A 304 4.59 -8.86 -1.87
N SER A 305 4.98 -7.59 -1.75
CA SER A 305 4.04 -6.47 -1.79
C SER A 305 3.51 -6.17 -3.19
N HIS A 306 2.29 -5.66 -3.25
CA HIS A 306 1.68 -5.14 -4.47
C HIS A 306 0.80 -3.92 -4.17
N ILE A 307 0.46 -3.16 -5.21
CA ILE A 307 -0.35 -1.94 -5.11
C ILE A 307 -1.67 -2.15 -5.86
N ILE A 308 -2.75 -1.74 -5.22
CA ILE A 308 -4.08 -1.62 -5.80
C ILE A 308 -4.45 -0.14 -5.80
N SER A 309 -4.93 0.37 -6.94
CA SER A 309 -5.23 1.79 -7.12
C SER A 309 -6.74 2.04 -7.13
N GLY A 310 -7.17 3.11 -6.46
CA GLY A 310 -8.53 3.63 -6.52
C GLY A 310 -8.53 5.10 -6.92
N ARG A 311 -9.35 5.50 -7.88
CA ARG A 311 -9.37 6.87 -8.41
C ARG A 311 -10.17 7.83 -7.54
N ASN A 312 -11.10 7.33 -6.73
CA ASN A 312 -11.99 8.12 -5.89
C ASN A 312 -12.46 7.32 -4.66
N ALA A 313 -13.18 7.97 -3.75
CA ALA A 313 -13.69 7.36 -2.53
C ALA A 313 -14.65 6.17 -2.79
N GLN A 314 -15.46 6.24 -3.85
CA GLN A 314 -16.39 5.15 -4.21
C GLN A 314 -15.65 3.90 -4.68
N GLU A 315 -14.57 4.07 -5.45
CA GLU A 315 -13.71 2.95 -5.83
C GLU A 315 -13.02 2.34 -4.62
N VAL A 316 -12.58 3.15 -3.65
CA VAL A 316 -12.04 2.62 -2.39
C VAL A 316 -13.09 1.81 -1.63
N LEU A 317 -14.32 2.32 -1.48
CA LEU A 317 -15.41 1.56 -0.87
C LEU A 317 -15.64 0.23 -1.59
N SER A 318 -15.70 0.25 -2.93
CA SER A 318 -15.86 -0.96 -3.74
C SER A 318 -14.72 -1.96 -3.55
N LEU A 319 -13.47 -1.49 -3.41
CA LEU A 319 -12.30 -2.33 -3.13
C LEU A 319 -12.40 -2.95 -1.73
N LEU A 320 -12.74 -2.15 -0.73
CA LEU A 320 -12.89 -2.61 0.65
C LEU A 320 -14.07 -3.57 0.83
N SER A 321 -15.07 -3.48 -0.05
CA SER A 321 -16.21 -4.38 -0.08
C SER A 321 -15.96 -5.71 -0.74
N GLN A 322 -14.84 -5.92 -1.43
CA GLN A 322 -14.56 -7.22 -2.04
C GLN A 322 -14.45 -8.33 -0.97
N PRO A 323 -14.99 -9.54 -1.24
CA PRO A 323 -14.92 -10.65 -0.31
C PRO A 323 -13.47 -10.99 0.01
N ARG A 324 -13.16 -11.14 1.30
CA ARG A 324 -11.84 -11.53 1.79
C ARG A 324 -11.86 -12.99 2.20
N ARG A 325 -10.73 -13.68 2.04
CA ARG A 325 -10.54 -15.07 2.51
C ARG A 325 -9.86 -15.17 3.87
N ARG A 326 -9.19 -14.11 4.29
CA ARG A 326 -8.48 -14.00 5.57
C ARG A 326 -8.59 -12.58 6.08
N PHE A 327 -8.54 -12.43 7.40
CA PHE A 327 -8.42 -11.13 8.02
C PHE A 327 -7.09 -10.47 7.62
N VAL A 328 -7.17 -9.24 7.13
CA VAL A 328 -6.00 -8.38 6.88
C VAL A 328 -6.29 -6.99 7.44
N PRO A 329 -5.57 -6.55 8.49
CA PRO A 329 -5.75 -5.23 9.06
C PRO A 329 -5.50 -4.14 8.00
N LEU A 330 -6.32 -3.10 8.03
CA LEU A 330 -6.19 -1.94 7.15
C LEU A 330 -5.75 -0.74 7.96
N VAL A 331 -4.63 -0.15 7.56
CA VAL A 331 -4.05 1.05 8.17
C VAL A 331 -4.13 2.21 7.19
N PHE A 332 -4.68 3.34 7.64
CA PHE A 332 -4.78 4.55 6.85
C PHE A 332 -3.57 5.46 7.10
N ASP A 333 -3.05 6.07 6.04
CA ASP A 333 -2.12 7.18 6.18
C ASP A 333 -2.84 8.37 6.86
N PRO A 334 -2.20 9.05 7.84
CA PRO A 334 -2.82 10.14 8.58
C PRO A 334 -3.33 11.33 7.73
N HIS A 335 -2.88 11.46 6.48
CA HIS A 335 -3.21 12.56 5.57
C HIS A 335 -4.34 12.23 4.59
N VAL A 336 -4.99 11.06 4.72
CA VAL A 336 -6.17 10.69 3.91
C VAL A 336 -7.41 11.40 4.46
N HIS A 337 -7.58 12.68 4.10
CA HIS A 337 -8.59 13.56 4.73
C HIS A 337 -10.03 13.28 4.30
N SER A 338 -10.23 12.86 3.05
CA SER A 338 -11.53 12.53 2.46
C SER A 338 -12.19 11.28 3.07
N LEU A 339 -11.40 10.37 3.65
CA LEU A 339 -11.86 9.10 4.21
C LEU A 339 -11.68 9.03 5.73
N LYS A 340 -11.65 10.16 6.43
CA LYS A 340 -11.48 10.22 7.90
C LYS A 340 -12.48 9.34 8.66
N ILE A 341 -13.74 9.32 8.23
CA ILE A 341 -14.78 8.49 8.85
C ILE A 341 -14.41 7.01 8.73
N LEU A 342 -14.00 6.54 7.55
CA LEU A 342 -13.54 5.16 7.35
C LEU A 342 -12.30 4.86 8.19
N SER A 343 -11.34 5.78 8.28
CA SER A 343 -10.17 5.63 9.15
C SER A 343 -10.58 5.39 10.61
N SER A 344 -11.46 6.22 11.16
CA SER A 344 -11.94 6.06 12.55
C SER A 344 -12.75 4.78 12.76
N ILE A 345 -13.48 4.33 11.74
CA ILE A 345 -14.21 3.05 11.76
C ILE A 345 -13.22 1.87 11.81
N TYR A 346 -12.23 1.86 10.93
CA TYR A 346 -11.22 0.80 10.87
C TYR A 346 -10.27 0.76 12.08
N GLU A 347 -10.09 1.87 12.80
CA GLU A 347 -9.39 1.88 14.10
C GLU A 347 -10.09 1.01 15.16
N LYS A 348 -11.37 0.70 14.98
CA LYS A 348 -12.10 -0.23 15.86
C LYS A 348 -12.11 -1.66 15.34
N ASN A 349 -11.60 -1.92 14.15
CA ASN A 349 -11.65 -3.22 13.50
C ASN A 349 -11.03 -4.32 14.38
N LYS A 350 -11.77 -5.39 14.63
CA LYS A 350 -11.31 -6.58 15.37
C LYS A 350 -11.50 -7.83 14.53
N GLN A 351 -10.45 -8.64 14.48
CA GLN A 351 -10.51 -9.95 13.84
C GLN A 351 -11.58 -10.84 14.50
N GLY A 352 -12.37 -11.53 13.68
CA GLY A 352 -13.37 -12.49 14.16
C GLY A 352 -14.65 -11.87 14.70
N GLN A 353 -14.80 -10.54 14.69
CA GLN A 353 -16.01 -9.87 15.20
C GLN A 353 -16.70 -9.08 14.09
N VAL A 354 -18.03 -9.19 14.04
CA VAL A 354 -18.87 -8.31 13.22
C VAL A 354 -19.09 -7.00 13.98
N GLN A 355 -18.83 -5.88 13.31
CA GLN A 355 -18.91 -4.55 13.92
C GLN A 355 -19.76 -3.62 13.05
N LEU A 356 -20.86 -3.13 13.61
CA LEU A 356 -21.81 -2.25 12.94
C LEU A 356 -21.62 -0.82 13.43
N PHE A 357 -21.46 0.10 12.49
CA PHE A 357 -21.31 1.53 12.72
C PHE A 357 -22.46 2.27 12.04
N LEU A 358 -23.22 3.01 12.85
CA LEU A 358 -24.38 3.77 12.41
C LEU A 358 -24.09 5.27 12.41
N ARG A 359 -24.40 5.97 11.33
CA ARG A 359 -24.43 7.44 11.29
C ARG A 359 -25.80 7.93 10.83
N VAL A 360 -26.45 8.75 11.64
CA VAL A 360 -27.73 9.38 11.26
C VAL A 360 -27.47 10.67 10.47
N ILE A 361 -28.13 10.79 9.30
CA ILE A 361 -28.12 11.96 8.42
C ILE A 361 -29.53 12.54 8.36
N GLU A 362 -29.66 13.83 8.66
CA GLU A 362 -30.92 14.60 8.49
C GLU A 362 -32.16 13.99 9.18
N ARG A 363 -31.95 13.12 10.17
CA ARG A 363 -32.99 12.38 10.93
C ARG A 363 -33.87 11.42 10.12
N GLN A 364 -33.64 11.27 8.82
CA GLN A 364 -34.44 10.41 7.94
C GLN A 364 -33.61 9.31 7.27
N PHE A 365 -32.30 9.53 7.12
CA PHE A 365 -31.39 8.58 6.50
C PHE A 365 -30.33 8.13 7.48
N ALA A 366 -29.88 6.88 7.33
CA ALA A 366 -28.75 6.34 8.06
C ALA A 366 -27.71 5.82 7.07
N GLU A 367 -26.44 6.16 7.31
CA GLU A 367 -25.31 5.44 6.73
C GLU A 367 -24.96 4.28 7.66
N ILE A 368 -24.88 3.11 7.05
CA ILE A 368 -24.54 1.86 7.69
C ILE A 368 -23.18 1.44 7.17
N TYR A 369 -22.23 1.26 8.09
CA TYR A 369 -20.96 0.61 7.79
C TYR A 369 -20.90 -0.66 8.63
N VAL A 370 -20.63 -1.80 7.99
CA VAL A 370 -20.38 -3.05 8.70
C VAL A 370 -18.99 -3.52 8.32
N ILE A 371 -18.16 -3.76 9.33
CA ILE A 371 -16.93 -4.52 9.16
C ILE A 371 -17.25 -5.97 9.55
N ASP A 372 -17.03 -6.89 8.62
CA ASP A 372 -17.19 -8.32 8.86
C ASP A 372 -15.99 -8.91 9.62
N GLU A 373 -16.13 -10.18 10.02
CA GLU A 373 -15.15 -10.95 10.77
C GLU A 373 -13.77 -11.08 10.07
N LEU A 374 -13.69 -10.85 8.76
CA LEU A 374 -12.48 -10.85 7.94
C LEU A 374 -11.99 -9.43 7.57
N GLY A 375 -12.60 -8.38 8.12
CA GLY A 375 -12.26 -6.99 7.89
C GLY A 375 -12.77 -6.41 6.56
N GLY A 376 -13.68 -7.11 5.88
CA GLY A 376 -14.40 -6.65 4.69
C GLY A 376 -15.45 -5.60 5.04
N LEU A 377 -15.63 -4.61 4.17
CA LEU A 377 -16.57 -3.50 4.38
C LEU A 377 -17.90 -3.75 3.66
N PHE A 378 -19.01 -3.66 4.35
CA PHE A 378 -20.30 -3.38 3.74
C PHE A 378 -20.71 -1.93 4.04
N TYR A 379 -21.15 -1.22 3.01
CA TYR A 379 -21.62 0.16 3.13
C TYR A 379 -22.98 0.32 2.44
N GLU A 380 -23.90 1.00 3.11
CA GLU A 380 -25.19 1.37 2.55
C GLU A 380 -25.71 2.66 3.18
N GLN A 381 -26.48 3.41 2.40
CA GLN A 381 -27.34 4.48 2.91
C GLN A 381 -28.79 4.08 2.70
N GLN A 382 -29.59 4.09 3.77
CA GLN A 382 -31.01 3.73 3.71
C GLN A 382 -31.90 4.70 4.51
N PRO A 383 -33.16 4.90 4.09
CA PRO A 383 -34.13 5.57 4.95
C PRO A 383 -34.43 4.71 6.17
N PHE A 384 -34.77 5.34 7.29
CA PHE A 384 -35.16 4.62 8.50
C PHE A 384 -36.29 5.36 9.23
N HIS A 385 -37.08 4.62 10.02
CA HIS A 385 -38.19 5.19 10.78
C HIS A 385 -37.79 5.54 12.21
N THR A 386 -37.28 4.56 12.96
CA THR A 386 -36.72 4.73 14.31
C THR A 386 -35.33 4.12 14.35
N LYS A 387 -34.44 4.73 15.15
CA LYS A 387 -33.06 4.25 15.31
C LYS A 387 -33.05 2.86 15.95
N GLU A 388 -33.95 2.65 16.91
CA GLU A 388 -34.12 1.39 17.63
C GLU A 388 -34.56 0.27 16.66
N GLY A 389 -35.53 0.54 15.78
CA GLY A 389 -35.96 -0.42 14.77
C GLY A 389 -34.85 -0.79 13.79
N LEU A 390 -34.08 0.21 13.35
CA LEU A 390 -32.94 0.01 12.45
C LEU A 390 -31.81 -0.80 13.10
N VAL A 391 -31.47 -0.55 14.36
CA VAL A 391 -30.45 -1.34 15.06
C VAL A 391 -30.97 -2.76 15.30
N ASN A 392 -32.24 -2.91 15.67
CA ASN A 392 -32.83 -4.21 15.96
C ASN A 392 -32.89 -5.11 14.72
N GLN A 393 -33.22 -4.59 13.53
CA GLN A 393 -33.27 -5.41 12.31
C GLN A 393 -31.90 -5.99 11.95
N TYR A 394 -30.82 -5.20 12.07
CA TYR A 394 -29.47 -5.70 11.90
C TYR A 394 -29.06 -6.68 13.00
N ARG A 395 -29.44 -6.45 14.26
CA ARG A 395 -29.14 -7.38 15.36
C ARG A 395 -29.76 -8.75 15.13
N LEU A 396 -31.04 -8.79 14.74
CA LEU A 396 -31.74 -10.04 14.40
C LEU A 396 -31.08 -10.73 13.21
N PHE A 397 -30.76 -9.97 12.17
CA PHE A 397 -30.06 -10.47 10.98
C PHE A 397 -28.72 -11.12 11.33
N PHE A 398 -27.84 -10.42 12.04
CA PHE A 398 -26.54 -10.96 12.44
C PHE A 398 -26.69 -12.18 13.34
N LYS A 399 -27.63 -12.17 14.29
CA LYS A 399 -27.88 -13.33 15.14
C LYS A 399 -28.27 -14.56 14.32
N SER A 400 -29.14 -14.40 13.30
CA SER A 400 -29.49 -15.50 12.42
C SER A 400 -28.29 -16.01 11.61
N VAL A 401 -27.57 -15.11 10.93
CA VAL A 401 -26.42 -15.48 10.08
C VAL A 401 -25.36 -16.21 10.89
N MET A 402 -24.98 -15.67 12.06
CA MET A 402 -23.98 -16.30 12.92
C MET A 402 -24.47 -17.65 13.47
N PHE A 403 -25.75 -17.78 13.82
CA PHE A 403 -26.33 -19.06 14.24
C PHE A 403 -26.21 -20.11 13.13
N ARG A 404 -26.50 -19.77 11.87
CA ARG A 404 -26.39 -20.70 10.73
C ARG A 404 -24.93 -21.08 10.43
N GLN A 405 -24.02 -20.12 10.47
CA GLN A 405 -22.59 -20.37 10.26
C GLN A 405 -21.99 -21.27 11.36
N GLN A 406 -22.44 -21.10 12.61
CA GLN A 406 -21.95 -21.86 13.76
C GLN A 406 -22.77 -23.11 14.10
N ALA A 407 -23.94 -23.34 13.47
CA ALA A 407 -24.75 -24.54 13.71
C ALA A 407 -24.03 -25.86 13.36
N SER A 408 -22.90 -25.78 12.65
CA SER A 408 -22.00 -26.91 12.41
C SER A 408 -21.00 -27.17 13.57
N GLU A 409 -20.81 -26.23 14.50
CA GLU A 409 -19.89 -26.30 15.64
C GLU A 409 -20.66 -26.28 16.98
N VAL A 410 -20.62 -27.40 17.71
CA VAL A 410 -21.55 -27.72 18.82
C VAL A 410 -21.39 -26.86 20.09
N ASP A 411 -20.33 -26.04 20.21
CA ASP A 411 -19.99 -25.30 21.44
C ASP A 411 -19.57 -23.82 21.23
N ALA A 412 -19.85 -23.22 20.07
CA ALA A 412 -19.44 -21.84 19.82
C ALA A 412 -20.32 -20.84 20.61
N LEU A 413 -19.70 -20.08 21.52
CA LEU A 413 -20.31 -18.88 22.09
C LEU A 413 -20.49 -17.85 20.96
N LEU A 414 -21.74 -17.51 20.65
CA LEU A 414 -22.07 -16.45 19.69
C LEU A 414 -21.66 -15.09 20.29
N ASP A 415 -20.53 -14.54 19.84
CA ASP A 415 -20.16 -13.16 20.14
C ASP A 415 -21.21 -12.24 19.50
N GLU A 416 -21.92 -11.45 20.32
CA GLU A 416 -22.85 -10.45 19.80
C GLU A 416 -22.10 -9.39 18.98
N PRO A 417 -22.68 -8.92 17.86
CA PRO A 417 -22.06 -7.89 17.05
C PRO A 417 -21.82 -6.62 17.86
N GLU A 418 -20.66 -5.99 17.71
CA GLU A 418 -20.37 -4.74 18.37
C GLU A 418 -21.08 -3.59 17.65
N LEU A 419 -21.85 -2.80 18.41
CA LEU A 419 -22.64 -1.70 17.88
C LEU A 419 -21.97 -0.37 18.21
N TYR A 420 -21.84 0.49 17.22
CA TYR A 420 -21.22 1.80 17.33
C TYR A 420 -22.07 2.89 16.66
N GLU A 421 -22.03 4.07 17.24
CA GLU A 421 -22.56 5.30 16.65
C GLU A 421 -21.41 6.21 16.22
N VAL A 422 -21.50 6.68 14.97
CA VAL A 422 -20.55 7.59 14.35
C VAL A 422 -21.11 9.00 14.45
N GLN A 423 -20.44 9.86 15.21
CA GLN A 423 -20.75 11.28 15.30
C GLN A 423 -19.70 12.08 14.54
N VAL A 424 -20.14 12.99 13.67
CA VAL A 424 -19.24 13.87 12.91
C VAL A 424 -19.36 15.29 13.44
N GLY A 425 -18.26 15.81 13.98
CA GLY A 425 -18.13 17.16 14.51
C GLY A 425 -17.79 18.20 13.43
N ARG A 426 -17.53 19.43 13.88
CA ARG A 426 -17.02 20.50 13.00
C ARG A 426 -15.63 20.11 12.47
N GLY A 427 -15.36 20.34 11.19
CA GLY A 427 -14.04 20.03 10.58
C GLY A 427 -13.84 18.57 10.15
N ASN A 428 -14.93 17.79 10.01
CA ASN A 428 -14.90 16.39 9.59
C ASN A 428 -14.17 15.45 10.57
N GLU A 429 -14.12 15.82 11.86
CA GLU A 429 -13.66 14.93 12.93
C GLU A 429 -14.77 13.94 13.29
N SER A 430 -14.46 12.65 13.22
CA SER A 430 -15.37 11.57 13.60
C SER A 430 -15.06 11.04 14.99
N ARG A 431 -16.11 10.88 15.80
CA ARG A 431 -16.06 10.20 17.09
C ARG A 431 -16.90 8.93 17.01
N ILE A 432 -16.28 7.80 17.39
CA ILE A 432 -16.94 6.50 17.44
C ILE A 432 -17.32 6.21 18.89
N LEU A 433 -18.62 6.10 19.16
CA LEU A 433 -19.17 5.83 20.49
C LEU A 433 -19.79 4.43 20.50
N ARG A 434 -19.52 3.64 21.55
CA ARG A 434 -20.17 2.34 21.71
C ARG A 434 -21.67 2.56 21.96
N TYR A 435 -22.51 1.98 21.13
CA TYR A 435 -23.95 2.06 21.27
C TYR A 435 -24.42 0.92 22.18
N ARG A 436 -24.96 1.26 23.35
CA ARG A 436 -25.59 0.29 24.24
C ARG A 436 -27.07 0.29 23.96
N HIS A 437 -27.58 -0.82 23.44
CA HIS A 437 -29.01 -0.97 23.19
C HIS A 437 -29.76 -0.92 24.54
N PRO A 438 -30.86 -0.15 24.65
CA PRO A 438 -31.74 -0.27 25.80
C PRO A 438 -32.31 -1.69 25.83
N SER A 439 -32.06 -2.42 26.92
CA SER A 439 -32.56 -3.77 27.12
C SER A 439 -34.09 -3.78 27.21
N LEU A 440 -34.71 -4.63 26.38
CA LEU A 440 -36.11 -5.10 26.40
C LEU A 440 -37.19 -4.18 25.78
N GLY A 441 -37.94 -4.72 24.80
CA GLY A 441 -39.20 -4.16 24.27
C GLY A 441 -39.31 -4.05 22.74
N ALA A 442 -38.22 -4.21 21.99
CA ALA A 442 -38.16 -3.90 20.55
C ALA A 442 -38.50 -5.06 19.59
N GLU A 443 -38.80 -6.26 20.10
CA GLU A 443 -38.99 -7.45 19.25
C GLU A 443 -40.25 -7.40 18.36
N ASN A 444 -41.17 -6.46 18.63
CA ASN A 444 -42.44 -6.31 17.91
C ASN A 444 -42.52 -5.07 17.01
N LEU A 445 -41.39 -4.47 16.62
CA LEU A 445 -41.40 -3.23 15.80
C LEU A 445 -41.73 -3.46 14.32
N PHE A 446 -41.53 -4.67 13.80
CA PHE A 446 -41.79 -5.04 12.39
C PHE A 446 -41.98 -6.56 12.27
N HIS A 447 -42.65 -6.99 11.20
CA HIS A 447 -42.80 -8.41 10.85
C HIS A 447 -41.45 -9.05 10.53
N GLN A 448 -41.24 -10.29 10.99
CA GLN A 448 -40.01 -11.04 10.69
C GLN A 448 -40.14 -11.66 9.31
N VAL A 449 -39.22 -11.28 8.41
CA VAL A 449 -39.17 -11.79 7.05
C VAL A 449 -37.90 -12.60 6.89
N ALA A 450 -38.04 -13.87 6.51
CA ALA A 450 -36.94 -14.74 6.16
C ALA A 450 -36.89 -14.95 4.65
N ALA A 451 -35.69 -15.19 4.12
CA ALA A 451 -35.51 -15.57 2.71
C ALA A 451 -34.54 -16.75 2.59
N VAL A 452 -34.82 -17.67 1.66
CA VAL A 452 -33.99 -18.85 1.39
C VAL A 452 -33.55 -18.80 -0.05
N GLY A 453 -32.24 -18.74 -0.27
CA GLY A 453 -31.62 -18.64 -1.59
C GLY A 453 -31.28 -20.01 -2.16
N GLN A 454 -31.69 -20.28 -3.40
CA GLN A 454 -31.44 -21.54 -4.11
C GLN A 454 -31.00 -21.26 -5.55
N TYR A 455 -30.24 -22.17 -6.14
CA TYR A 455 -29.92 -22.12 -7.56
C TYR A 455 -31.01 -22.82 -8.38
N ASP A 456 -31.43 -22.18 -9.46
CA ASP A 456 -32.23 -22.84 -10.48
C ASP A 456 -31.38 -23.73 -11.41
N PRO A 457 -32.00 -24.51 -12.30
CA PRO A 457 -31.27 -25.36 -13.26
C PRO A 457 -30.34 -24.58 -14.23
N PHE A 458 -30.47 -23.26 -14.31
CA PHE A 458 -29.65 -22.36 -15.13
C PHE A 458 -28.60 -21.58 -14.30
N PHE A 459 -28.39 -21.97 -13.04
CA PHE A 459 -27.48 -21.32 -12.10
C PHE A 459 -27.80 -19.85 -11.80
N GLN A 460 -29.08 -19.47 -11.88
CA GLN A 460 -29.57 -18.20 -11.37
C GLN A 460 -30.06 -18.35 -9.94
N VAL A 461 -29.73 -17.37 -9.09
CA VAL A 461 -30.15 -17.36 -7.68
C VAL A 461 -31.61 -16.90 -7.61
N GLN A 462 -32.45 -17.77 -7.06
CA GLN A 462 -33.86 -17.54 -6.76
C GLN A 462 -34.08 -17.53 -5.25
N PHE A 463 -35.13 -16.85 -4.79
CA PHE A 463 -35.42 -16.69 -3.37
C PHE A 463 -36.86 -17.01 -3.05
N ASP A 464 -37.05 -17.93 -2.10
CA ASP A 464 -38.31 -18.13 -1.40
C ASP A 464 -38.38 -17.16 -0.22
N VAL A 465 -39.56 -16.62 0.06
CA VAL A 465 -39.78 -15.65 1.13
C VAL A 465 -40.77 -16.20 2.15
N TYR A 466 -40.44 -16.09 3.43
CA TYR A 466 -41.29 -16.47 4.54
C TYR A 466 -41.60 -15.24 5.36
N CYS A 467 -42.87 -15.00 5.66
CA CYS A 467 -43.30 -13.90 6.52
C CYS A 467 -44.20 -14.46 7.62
N ASP A 468 -43.75 -14.36 8.87
CA ASP A 468 -44.39 -14.98 10.03
C ASP A 468 -44.59 -16.51 9.85
N GLN A 469 -45.79 -16.95 9.45
CA GLN A 469 -46.13 -18.37 9.21
C GLN A 469 -46.51 -18.68 7.76
N GLU A 470 -46.48 -17.68 6.87
CA GLU A 470 -46.82 -17.85 5.46
C GLU A 470 -45.56 -18.01 4.61
N GLU A 471 -45.64 -18.88 3.62
CA GLU A 471 -44.57 -19.20 2.66
C GLU A 471 -44.95 -18.72 1.26
N PHE A 472 -44.02 -18.04 0.60
CA PHE A 472 -44.13 -17.55 -0.76
C PHE A 472 -42.96 -18.13 -1.56
N THR A 473 -43.21 -19.20 -2.32
CA THR A 473 -42.17 -19.89 -3.10
C THR A 473 -42.02 -19.30 -4.50
N TYR A 474 -40.78 -19.23 -4.98
CA TYR A 474 -40.50 -18.84 -6.36
C TYR A 474 -41.05 -19.86 -7.36
N LEU A 475 -41.16 -21.13 -6.95
CA LEU A 475 -41.73 -22.19 -7.79
C LEU A 475 -43.21 -21.91 -8.14
N ASP A 476 -43.99 -21.42 -7.18
CA ASP A 476 -45.42 -21.18 -7.36
C ASP A 476 -45.71 -19.79 -7.96
N LEU A 477 -44.94 -18.77 -7.56
CA LEU A 477 -45.25 -17.37 -7.84
C LEU A 477 -44.27 -16.71 -8.83
N GLY A 478 -43.16 -17.37 -9.17
CA GLY A 478 -42.11 -16.80 -10.01
C GLY A 478 -41.63 -15.44 -9.50
N GLU A 479 -41.55 -14.44 -10.39
CA GLU A 479 -41.12 -13.09 -10.02
C GLU A 479 -42.10 -12.34 -9.09
N GLU A 480 -43.31 -12.86 -8.88
CA GLU A 480 -44.33 -12.25 -8.02
C GLU A 480 -44.17 -12.53 -6.53
N VAL A 481 -43.22 -13.39 -6.12
CA VAL A 481 -42.93 -13.70 -4.70
C VAL A 481 -42.85 -12.44 -3.83
N PHE A 482 -42.06 -11.45 -4.24
CA PHE A 482 -41.90 -10.21 -3.48
C PHE A 482 -43.16 -9.33 -3.50
N SER A 483 -43.99 -9.45 -4.53
CA SER A 483 -45.25 -8.71 -4.63
C SER A 483 -46.30 -9.29 -3.68
N GLU A 484 -46.45 -10.61 -3.63
CA GLU A 484 -47.37 -11.28 -2.71
C GLU A 484 -46.94 -11.11 -1.26
N ALA A 485 -45.65 -11.31 -0.96
CA ALA A 485 -45.11 -11.05 0.38
C ALA A 485 -45.36 -9.60 0.82
N ALA A 486 -45.19 -8.62 -0.08
CA ALA A 486 -45.47 -7.22 0.20
C ALA A 486 -46.97 -6.97 0.47
N ARG A 487 -47.89 -7.57 -0.30
CA ARG A 487 -49.35 -7.46 -0.06
C ARG A 487 -49.73 -8.06 1.28
N PHE A 488 -49.16 -9.22 1.62
CA PHE A 488 -49.38 -9.86 2.91
C PHE A 488 -48.93 -8.97 4.08
N ILE A 489 -47.72 -8.40 3.99
CA ILE A 489 -47.19 -7.48 5.00
C ILE A 489 -48.12 -6.27 5.16
N VAL A 490 -48.52 -5.60 4.07
CA VAL A 490 -49.42 -4.43 4.13
C VAL A 490 -50.76 -4.79 4.78
N GLY A 491 -51.34 -5.95 4.43
CA GLY A 491 -52.59 -6.43 5.01
C GLY A 491 -52.53 -6.68 6.53
N ARG A 492 -51.34 -6.93 7.08
CA ARG A 492 -51.12 -7.18 8.51
C ARG A 492 -50.76 -5.93 9.32
N ARG A 493 -50.41 -4.80 8.68
CA ARG A 493 -50.03 -3.57 9.39
C ARG A 493 -51.23 -2.97 10.12
N ARG A 494 -51.08 -2.79 11.43
CA ARG A 494 -52.03 -1.99 12.23
C ARG A 494 -52.00 -0.55 11.72
N HIS A 495 -53.18 0.03 11.48
CA HIS A 495 -53.34 1.44 11.05
C HIS A 495 -52.58 1.85 9.77
N HIS A 496 -52.21 0.91 8.88
CA HIS A 496 -51.49 1.20 7.63
C HIS A 496 -50.18 1.98 7.83
N GLU A 497 -49.44 1.67 8.90
CA GLU A 497 -48.13 2.27 9.16
C GLU A 497 -47.16 2.12 7.99
N ASP A 498 -46.30 3.12 7.79
CA ASP A 498 -45.45 3.26 6.61
C ASP A 498 -43.97 2.94 6.86
N TYR A 499 -43.69 1.95 7.70
CA TYR A 499 -42.30 1.54 7.95
C TYR A 499 -41.77 0.63 6.82
N PRO A 500 -40.45 0.65 6.52
CA PRO A 500 -39.84 -0.31 5.59
C PRO A 500 -39.85 -1.74 6.16
N ALA A 501 -40.00 -2.75 5.30
CA ALA A 501 -39.78 -4.15 5.67
C ALA A 501 -38.30 -4.52 5.52
N TYR A 502 -37.83 -5.42 6.39
CA TYR A 502 -36.44 -5.87 6.40
C TYR A 502 -36.38 -7.40 6.42
N ILE A 503 -35.50 -7.97 5.61
CA ILE A 503 -35.08 -9.37 5.74
C ILE A 503 -34.28 -9.50 7.03
N THR A 504 -34.81 -10.26 7.98
CA THR A 504 -34.21 -10.52 9.30
C THR A 504 -33.53 -11.88 9.40
N ASP A 505 -33.79 -12.76 8.44
CA ASP A 505 -33.17 -14.09 8.35
C ASP A 505 -32.91 -14.41 6.87
N LEU A 506 -31.71 -14.92 6.57
CA LEU A 506 -31.29 -15.23 5.21
C LEU A 506 -30.49 -16.53 5.22
N ASP A 507 -30.99 -17.53 4.50
CA ASP A 507 -30.30 -18.80 4.28
C ASP A 507 -29.68 -18.82 2.87
N LEU A 508 -28.36 -18.99 2.80
CA LEU A 508 -27.61 -19.12 1.55
C LEU A 508 -26.88 -20.47 1.46
N SER A 509 -27.19 -21.43 2.33
CA SER A 509 -26.46 -22.71 2.43
C SER A 509 -26.39 -23.49 1.10
N ALA A 510 -27.46 -23.47 0.31
CA ALA A 510 -27.48 -24.10 -1.02
C ALA A 510 -26.50 -23.44 -2.00
N ILE A 511 -26.31 -22.12 -1.90
CA ILE A 511 -25.38 -21.35 -2.73
C ILE A 511 -23.94 -21.63 -2.30
N GLU A 512 -23.69 -21.63 -0.98
CA GLU A 512 -22.37 -21.93 -0.40
C GLU A 512 -21.86 -23.33 -0.80
N CYS A 513 -22.75 -24.33 -0.76
CA CYS A 513 -22.44 -25.70 -1.13
C CYS A 513 -22.05 -25.82 -2.60
N HIS A 514 -22.80 -25.14 -3.48
CA HIS A 514 -22.58 -25.19 -4.91
C HIS A 514 -21.26 -24.52 -5.33
N ASP A 515 -20.96 -23.34 -4.77
CA ASP A 515 -19.79 -22.55 -5.17
C ASP A 515 -18.48 -23.13 -4.60
N GLY A 516 -18.57 -24.07 -3.64
CA GLY A 516 -17.41 -24.71 -3.01
C GLY A 516 -16.52 -23.73 -2.23
N THR A 517 -17.05 -22.54 -1.90
CA THR A 517 -16.30 -21.44 -1.29
C THR A 517 -16.17 -21.54 0.22
N GLY A 518 -16.84 -22.51 0.84
CA GLY A 518 -17.05 -22.55 2.30
C GLY A 518 -18.07 -21.50 2.74
N ALA A 519 -18.18 -21.29 4.06
CA ALA A 519 -19.08 -20.29 4.64
C ALA A 519 -18.78 -18.88 4.09
N LEU A 520 -19.82 -18.21 3.60
CA LEU A 520 -19.67 -16.85 3.07
C LEU A 520 -19.49 -15.84 4.21
N PRO A 521 -18.63 -14.81 4.04
CA PRO A 521 -18.48 -13.77 5.04
C PRO A 521 -19.79 -12.99 5.26
N THR A 522 -19.99 -12.44 6.47
CA THR A 522 -21.21 -11.67 6.82
C THR A 522 -21.50 -10.52 5.83
N SER A 523 -20.46 -9.90 5.26
CA SER A 523 -20.61 -8.84 4.24
C SER A 523 -21.28 -9.32 2.95
N GLN A 524 -21.16 -10.59 2.57
CA GLN A 524 -21.86 -11.16 1.41
C GLN A 524 -23.34 -11.39 1.70
N TYR A 525 -23.67 -11.91 2.89
CA TYR A 525 -25.06 -12.01 3.35
C TYR A 525 -25.75 -10.63 3.32
N LEU A 526 -25.06 -9.58 3.78
CA LEU A 526 -25.58 -8.21 3.75
C LEU A 526 -25.84 -7.67 2.32
N ARG A 527 -25.05 -8.08 1.32
CA ARG A 527 -25.28 -7.70 -0.08
C ARG A 527 -26.57 -8.30 -0.62
N TYR A 528 -26.81 -9.58 -0.35
CA TYR A 528 -28.08 -10.22 -0.70
C TYR A 528 -29.24 -9.59 0.06
N LYS A 529 -29.11 -9.42 1.38
CA LYS A 529 -30.09 -8.73 2.22
C LYS A 529 -30.50 -7.38 1.63
N LYS A 530 -29.53 -6.54 1.26
CA LYS A 530 -29.77 -5.24 0.63
C LYS A 530 -30.62 -5.35 -0.65
N GLN A 531 -30.25 -6.25 -1.55
CA GLN A 531 -30.99 -6.45 -2.81
C GLN A 531 -32.44 -6.91 -2.55
N LEU A 532 -32.64 -7.79 -1.57
CA LEU A 532 -33.94 -8.30 -1.19
C LEU A 532 -34.80 -7.23 -0.50
N ASP A 533 -34.21 -6.46 0.43
CA ASP A 533 -34.84 -5.31 1.08
C ASP A 533 -35.29 -4.28 0.03
N GLU A 534 -34.44 -3.96 -0.95
CA GLU A 534 -34.78 -3.04 -2.04
C GLU A 534 -35.94 -3.55 -2.91
N LYS A 535 -35.94 -4.84 -3.26
CA LYS A 535 -37.03 -5.48 -4.02
C LYS A 535 -38.34 -5.42 -3.25
N LEU A 536 -38.34 -5.85 -1.98
CA LEU A 536 -39.52 -5.88 -1.13
C LEU A 536 -40.08 -4.48 -0.89
N ASN A 537 -39.23 -3.51 -0.52
CA ASN A 537 -39.66 -2.13 -0.26
C ASN A 537 -40.09 -1.36 -1.53
N ARG A 538 -39.62 -1.78 -2.71
CA ARG A 538 -40.16 -1.25 -3.98
C ARG A 538 -41.59 -1.71 -4.20
N ARG A 539 -41.90 -2.99 -3.92
CA ARG A 539 -43.26 -3.54 -4.04
C ARG A 539 -44.21 -2.95 -3.00
N LEU A 540 -43.76 -2.80 -1.75
CA LEU A 540 -44.54 -2.14 -0.69
C LEU A 540 -44.98 -0.72 -1.09
N ARG A 541 -44.10 0.05 -1.73
CA ARG A 541 -44.43 1.40 -2.21
C ARG A 541 -45.41 1.43 -3.38
N SER A 542 -45.50 0.36 -4.17
CA SER A 542 -46.43 0.26 -5.31
C SER A 542 -47.84 -0.24 -4.95
N ILE A 543 -48.03 -0.75 -3.73
CA ILE A 543 -49.34 -1.24 -3.25
C ILE A 543 -50.17 -0.11 -2.64
N LYS A 544 -49.54 1.02 -2.31
CA LYS A 544 -50.22 2.27 -1.98
C LYS A 544 -50.76 2.93 -3.23
#